data_AF-A0A1H6Y220-F1
#
_entry.id   AF-A0A1H6Y220-F1
#
_cell.length_a   1.000
_cell.length_b   1.000
_cell.length_c   1.000
_cell.angle_alpha   90.00
_cell.angle_beta   90.00
_cell.angle_gamma   90.00
#
_symmetry.space_group_name_H-M   'P 1'
#
loop_
_entity.id
_entity.type
_entity.pdbx_description
1 polymer ?
#
loop_
_entity_poly.entity_id
_entity_poly.type
_entity_poly.pdbx_seq_one_letter_code
_entity_poly.pdbx_strand_id
1 'polypeptide(L)'
;MRVTAEYELAWRDDVRDAVYRANGQPFAGTQNVRDRKTADVARLQVIWPITPRLSFTGRYEHLAAGPALTNAGYRSSDFLAGWLSFRF
;
A
#
# COMPACT_ATOMS: atom_id res chain seq x y z
N MET A 1 -23.26 -3.66 5.53
CA MET A 1 -21.98 -3.85 4.81
C MET A 1 -21.25 -2.52 4.78
N ARG A 2 -19.92 -2.53 4.90
CA ARG A 2 -19.09 -1.32 4.79
C ARG A 2 -18.02 -1.54 3.73
N VAL A 3 -17.84 -0.55 2.86
CA VAL A 3 -16.78 -0.51 1.85
C VAL A 3 -16.01 0.79 2.03
N THR A 4 -14.69 0.73 1.90
CA THR A 4 -13.81 1.90 1.94
C THR A 4 -12.84 1.78 0.79
N ALA A 5 -12.76 2.82 -0.02
CA ALA A 5 -11.80 2.95 -1.11
C ALA A 5 -10.95 4.20 -0.86
N GLU A 6 -9.65 4.11 -1.14
CA GLU A 6 -8.69 5.19 -0.96
C GLU A 6 -7.73 5.22 -2.14
N TYR A 7 -7.36 6.44 -2.55
CA TYR A 7 -6.29 6.67 -3.52
C TYR A 7 -5.29 7.65 -2.92
N GLU A 8 -4.08 7.18 -2.67
CA GLU A 8 -2.98 7.94 -2.09
C GLU A 8 -1.96 8.30 -3.17
N LEU A 9 -1.46 9.52 -3.11
CA LEU A 9 -0.36 10.00 -3.93
C LEU A 9 0.85 10.27 -3.01
N ALA A 10 1.97 9.57 -3.23
CA ALA A 10 3.13 9.67 -2.35
C ALA A 10 4.35 10.33 -3.01
N TRP A 11 5.01 11.22 -2.25
CA TRP A 11 6.26 11.88 -2.61
C TRP A 11 7.21 11.90 -1.41
N ARG A 12 8.52 11.83 -1.65
CA ARG A 12 9.53 12.13 -0.62
C ARG A 12 9.83 13.63 -0.60
N ASP A 13 10.19 14.16 0.56
CA ASP A 13 10.50 15.58 0.73
C ASP A 13 11.86 15.94 0.09
N ASP A 14 12.92 15.24 0.53
CA ASP A 14 14.28 15.34 -0.01
C ASP A 14 14.55 14.22 -1.04
N VAL A 15 15.05 14.60 -2.21
CA VAL A 15 15.44 13.71 -3.30
C VAL A 15 16.77 12.97 -3.06
N ARG A 16 17.47 13.30 -1.97
CA ARG A 16 18.70 12.63 -1.53
C ARG A 16 18.43 11.55 -0.48
N ASP A 17 17.27 11.57 0.17
CA ASP A 17 16.88 10.56 1.15
C ASP A 17 16.30 9.31 0.47
N ALA A 18 16.40 8.16 1.14
CA ALA A 18 15.81 6.92 0.64
C ALA A 18 14.28 6.94 0.73
N VAL A 19 13.64 6.07 -0.04
CA VAL A 19 12.24 5.68 0.21
C VAL A 19 12.25 4.55 1.25
N TYR A 20 11.32 4.60 2.21
CA TYR A 20 11.27 3.64 3.31
C TYR A 20 10.03 2.75 3.23
N ARG A 21 10.20 1.51 3.68
CA ARG A 21 9.10 0.58 3.96
C ARG A 21 8.39 0.98 5.24
N ALA A 22 7.18 0.42 5.47
CA ALA A 22 6.43 0.63 6.70
C ALA A 22 7.19 0.25 7.99
N ASN A 23 8.17 -0.66 7.90
CA ASN A 23 9.04 -1.04 9.02
C ASN A 23 10.32 -0.18 9.14
N GLY A 24 10.44 0.92 8.40
CA GLY A 24 11.60 1.82 8.43
C GLY A 24 12.82 1.33 7.65
N GLN A 25 12.77 0.16 7.00
CA GLN A 25 13.87 -0.32 6.18
C GLN A 25 13.90 0.45 4.84
N PRO A 26 15.03 1.04 4.42
CA PRO A 26 15.14 1.69 3.12
C PRO A 26 15.01 0.69 1.96
N PHE A 27 14.36 1.14 0.89
CA PHE A 27 14.46 0.52 -0.43
C PHE A 27 15.84 0.85 -1.01
N ALA A 28 16.74 -0.14 -0.98
CA ALA A 28 18.11 0.02 -1.47
C ALA A 28 18.13 0.57 -2.90
N GLY A 29 18.97 1.58 -3.15
CA GLY A 29 19.16 2.21 -4.45
C GLY A 29 18.35 3.50 -4.64
N THR A 30 17.26 3.69 -3.90
CA THR A 30 16.39 4.88 -4.05
C THR A 30 17.07 6.20 -3.63
N GLN A 31 18.05 6.14 -2.72
CA GLN A 31 18.89 7.29 -2.35
C GLN A 31 19.78 7.80 -3.50
N ASN A 32 20.01 6.98 -4.52
CA ASN A 32 20.81 7.33 -5.70
C ASN A 32 19.97 7.91 -6.85
N VAL A 33 18.64 7.78 -6.77
CA VAL A 33 17.68 8.34 -7.73
C VAL A 33 17.31 9.75 -7.28
N ARG A 34 16.92 10.66 -8.19
CA ARG A 34 16.59 12.06 -7.88
C ARG A 34 15.11 12.42 -8.07
N ASP A 35 14.28 11.45 -8.43
CA ASP A 35 12.83 11.65 -8.59
C ASP A 35 12.12 11.85 -7.25
N ARG A 36 11.14 12.75 -7.22
CA ARG A 36 10.37 13.02 -5.99
C ARG A 36 9.17 12.09 -5.81
N LYS A 37 8.58 11.63 -6.91
CA LYS A 37 7.37 10.81 -6.92
C LYS A 37 7.70 9.36 -6.55
N THR A 38 7.12 8.89 -5.44
CA THR A 38 7.40 7.57 -4.88
C THR A 38 6.47 6.51 -5.43
N ALA A 39 5.17 6.72 -5.28
CA ALA A 39 4.13 5.78 -5.72
C ALA A 39 2.76 6.47 -5.78
N ASP A 40 1.84 5.81 -6.47
CA ASP A 40 0.40 5.96 -6.25
C ASP A 40 -0.12 4.67 -5.63
N VAL A 41 -1.04 4.76 -4.66
CA VAL A 41 -1.57 3.58 -3.97
C VAL A 41 -3.08 3.59 -3.99
N ALA A 42 -3.69 2.53 -4.52
CA ALA A 42 -5.12 2.30 -4.44
C ALA A 42 -5.42 1.23 -3.40
N ARG A 43 -6.30 1.53 -2.43
CA ARG A 43 -6.72 0.57 -1.40
C ARG A 43 -8.21 0.36 -1.43
N LEU A 44 -8.63 -0.89 -1.26
CA LEU A 44 -10.03 -1.29 -1.10
C LEU A 44 -10.16 -2.17 0.13
N GLN A 45 -11.07 -1.81 1.02
CA GLN A 45 -11.46 -2.64 2.17
C GLN A 45 -12.97 -2.90 2.13
N VAL A 46 -13.35 -4.17 2.31
CA VAL A 46 -14.73 -4.61 2.43
C VAL A 46 -14.92 -5.28 3.77
N ILE A 47 -15.94 -4.88 4.52
CA ILE A 47 -16.41 -5.55 5.73
C ILE A 47 -17.85 -5.99 5.51
N TRP A 48 -18.04 -7.30 5.40
CA TRP A 48 -19.33 -7.94 5.14
C TRP A 48 -19.81 -8.70 6.38
N PRO A 49 -20.82 -8.19 7.11
CA PRO A 49 -21.47 -8.95 8.17
C PRO A 49 -22.35 -10.03 7.54
N ILE A 50 -21.93 -11.29 7.68
CA ILE A 50 -22.65 -12.47 7.16
C ILE A 50 -23.82 -12.79 8.09
N THR A 51 -23.59 -12.75 9.41
CA THR A 51 -24.60 -12.86 10.47
C THR A 51 -24.28 -11.85 11.58
N PRO A 52 -25.14 -11.65 12.60
CA PRO A 52 -24.81 -10.79 13.74
C PRO A 52 -23.53 -11.18 14.50
N ARG A 53 -23.05 -12.42 14.33
CA ARG A 53 -21.88 -12.97 15.03
C ARG A 53 -20.73 -13.34 14.10
N LEU A 54 -20.90 -13.29 12.78
CA LEU A 54 -19.88 -13.66 11.80
C LEU A 54 -19.72 -12.56 10.76
N SER A 55 -18.49 -12.09 10.55
CA SER A 55 -18.16 -11.14 9.50
C SER A 55 -16.96 -11.58 8.69
N PHE A 56 -16.95 -11.20 7.41
CA PHE A 56 -15.80 -11.29 6.53
C PHE A 56 -15.16 -9.90 6.38
N THR A 57 -13.84 -9.83 6.42
CA THR A 57 -13.08 -8.64 6.02
C THR A 57 -12.15 -9.00 4.87
N GLY A 58 -12.22 -8.21 3.79
CA GLY A 58 -11.29 -8.29 2.66
C GLY A 58 -10.53 -6.97 2.50
N ARG A 59 -9.26 -7.05 2.13
CA ARG A 59 -8.39 -5.93 1.82
C ARG A 59 -7.62 -6.19 0.54
N TYR A 60 -7.61 -5.20 -0.35
CA TYR A 60 -6.79 -5.16 -1.55
C TYR A 60 -6.02 -3.84 -1.57
N GLU A 61 -4.74 -3.90 -1.94
CA GLU A 61 -3.88 -2.73 -2.14
C GLU A 61 -3.08 -2.93 -3.42
N HIS A 62 -3.14 -1.94 -4.32
CA HIS A 62 -2.29 -1.83 -5.49
C HIS A 62 -1.34 -0.66 -5.31
N LEU A 63 -0.05 -0.94 -5.25
CA LEU A 63 1.01 0.06 -5.26
C LEU A 63 1.54 0.19 -6.69
N ALA A 64 1.24 1.30 -7.34
CA ALA A 64 1.83 1.69 -8.61
C ALA A 64 3.16 2.42 -8.35
N ALA A 65 4.28 1.74 -8.63
CA ALA A 65 5.61 2.27 -8.34
C ALA A 65 5.89 3.51 -9.21
N GLY A 66 6.23 4.62 -8.57
CA GLY A 66 6.64 5.85 -9.24
C GLY A 66 8.12 5.84 -9.62
N PRO A 67 8.60 6.89 -10.33
CA PRO A 67 9.98 7.00 -10.79
C PRO A 67 11.04 6.80 -9.71
N ALA A 68 10.81 7.25 -8.46
CA ALA A 68 11.77 7.05 -7.38
C ALA A 68 12.02 5.57 -7.05
N LEU A 69 11.03 4.71 -7.30
CA LEU A 69 11.11 3.26 -7.13
C LEU A 69 11.52 2.56 -8.43
N THR A 70 10.91 2.91 -9.57
CA THR A 70 11.17 2.22 -10.85
C THR A 70 12.58 2.47 -11.38
N ASN A 71 13.11 3.69 -11.24
CA ASN A 71 14.50 4.00 -11.61
C ASN A 71 15.52 3.35 -10.67
N ALA A 72 15.09 2.88 -9.50
CA ALA A 72 15.89 2.05 -8.59
C ALA A 72 15.68 0.54 -8.83
N GLY A 73 14.96 0.15 -9.88
CA GLY A 73 14.75 -1.25 -10.27
C GLY A 73 13.55 -1.94 -9.59
N TYR A 74 12.74 -1.21 -8.81
CA TYR A 74 11.52 -1.75 -8.21
C TYR A 74 10.34 -1.73 -9.20
N ARG A 75 9.28 -2.45 -8.87
CA ARG A 75 8.08 -2.58 -9.68
C ARG A 75 6.84 -2.38 -8.82
N SER A 76 5.71 -2.16 -9.48
CA SER A 76 4.40 -2.16 -8.85
C SER A 76 4.12 -3.50 -8.16
N SER A 77 3.26 -3.48 -7.15
CA SER A 77 2.93 -4.67 -6.37
C SER A 77 1.48 -4.66 -5.92
N ASP A 78 0.90 -5.86 -5.78
CA ASP A 78 -0.43 -6.07 -5.26
C ASP A 78 -0.37 -6.83 -3.93
N PHE A 79 -1.19 -6.40 -2.97
CA PHE A 79 -1.42 -7.09 -1.71
C PHE A 79 -2.90 -7.41 -1.57
N LEU A 80 -3.21 -8.67 -1.24
CA LEU A 80 -4.57 -9.14 -1.01
C LEU A 80 -4.60 -9.94 0.30
N ALA A 81 -5.57 -9.62 1.15
CA ALA A 81 -5.82 -10.35 2.39
C ALA A 81 -7.31 -10.47 2.66
N GLY A 82 -7.70 -11.56 3.32
CA GLY A 82 -9.06 -11.78 3.77
C GLY A 82 -9.11 -12.64 5.02
N TRP A 83 -10.08 -12.39 5.90
CA TRP A 83 -10.28 -13.18 7.10
C TRP A 83 -11.74 -13.17 7.56
N LEU A 84 -12.10 -14.18 8.36
CA LEU A 84 -13.38 -14.31 9.03
C LEU A 84 -13.21 -13.97 10.51
N SER A 85 -14.15 -13.19 11.04
CA SER A 85 -14.22 -12.84 12.45
C SER A 85 -15.52 -13.36 13.04
N PHE A 86 -15.43 -14.20 14.08
CA PHE A 86 -16.58 -14.71 14.81
C PHE A 86 -16.61 -14.12 16.23
N ARG A 87 -17.79 -13.72 16.71
CA ARG A 87 -18.03 -13.21 18.06
C ARG A 87 -18.92 -14.18 18.84
N PHE A 88 -18.40 -14.71 19.93
CA PHE A 88 -19.11 -15.59 20.86
C PHE A 88 -19.79 -14.82 22.00
#